data_AF-A0A7Z9VUQ5-F1
#
_entry.id   AF-A0A7Z9VUQ5-F1
#
_cell.length_a   1.000
_cell.length_b   1.000
_cell.length_c   1.000
_cell.angle_alpha   90.00
_cell.angle_beta   90.00
_cell.angle_gamma   90.00
#
_symmetry.space_group_name_H-M   'P 1'
#
loop_
_entity.id
_entity.type
_entity.pdbx_description
1 polymer ?
#
loop_
_entity_poly.entity_id
_entity_poly.type
_entity_poly.pdbx_seq_one_letter_code
_entity_poly.pdbx_strand_id
1 'polypeptide(L)'
;MAVKLPIFIRNFSKSGIFYYDKDDGWTYLPSRFDERKWMYFTSLKSLEAITVIQDTIQPLIEHIFPGNGGSYSFEDVQEIQASIRDELAGIEGNEAISITLDDKKLLFEYHPIKKEVTFRLKTPLESGDHNLVITAEDQVGNTSSEEIRFNIR
;
A
#
# COMPACT_ATOMS: atom_id res chain seq x y z
N MET A 1 1.11 20.14 16.07
CA MET A 1 -0.13 19.84 16.81
C MET A 1 0.08 18.60 17.66
N ALA A 2 -0.65 18.47 18.78
CA ALA A 2 -0.64 17.27 19.59
C ALA A 2 -2.07 16.87 20.01
N VAL A 3 -2.37 15.57 20.01
CA VAL A 3 -3.64 15.01 20.47
C VAL A 3 -3.37 14.01 21.59
N LYS A 4 -3.92 14.27 22.78
CA LYS A 4 -3.79 13.39 23.94
C LYS A 4 -4.87 12.32 23.91
N LEU A 5 -4.45 11.06 24.05
CA LEU A 5 -5.41 9.96 24.17
C LEU A 5 -5.94 9.84 25.61
N PRO A 6 -7.21 9.45 25.79
CA PRO A 6 -7.68 8.99 27.09
C PRO A 6 -6.86 7.79 27.60
N ILE A 7 -6.53 7.80 28.89
CA ILE A 7 -5.66 6.78 29.52
C ILE A 7 -6.29 5.37 29.56
N PHE A 8 -7.60 5.27 29.34
CA PHE A 8 -8.31 4.00 29.29
C PHE A 8 -8.19 3.30 27.93
N ILE A 9 -7.76 4.00 26.87
CA ILE A 9 -7.45 3.38 25.59
C ILE A 9 -6.16 2.57 25.76
N ARG A 10 -6.27 1.24 25.67
CA ARG A 10 -5.12 0.32 25.84
C ARG A 10 -4.54 -0.17 24.53
N ASN A 11 -5.35 -0.18 23.47
CA ASN A 11 -4.91 -0.53 22.13
C ASN A 11 -5.10 0.69 21.22
N PHE A 12 -3.99 1.17 20.67
CA PHE A 12 -3.91 2.25 19.69
C PHE A 12 -2.92 1.86 18.58
N SER A 13 -2.68 0.54 18.40
CA SER A 13 -1.91 0.09 17.24
C SER A 13 -2.61 0.54 15.98
N LYS A 14 -1.82 0.82 14.94
CA LYS A 14 -2.34 1.25 13.65
C LYS A 14 -3.27 2.48 13.74
N SER A 15 -2.91 3.40 14.63
CA SER A 15 -3.66 4.65 14.81
C SER A 15 -2.78 5.84 14.53
N GLY A 16 -3.38 6.91 14.02
CA GLY A 16 -2.70 8.17 13.76
C GLY A 16 -3.67 9.33 13.69
N ILE A 17 -3.14 10.54 13.49
CA ILE A 17 -3.93 11.75 13.34
C ILE A 17 -4.38 11.85 11.88
N PHE A 18 -5.66 12.14 11.69
CA PHE A 18 -6.27 12.43 10.41
C PHE A 18 -6.82 13.85 10.43
N TYR A 19 -6.80 14.52 9.28
CA TYR A 19 -7.55 15.76 9.07
C TYR A 19 -8.73 15.50 8.15
N TYR A 20 -9.78 16.32 8.27
CA TYR A 20 -10.92 16.26 7.39
C TYR A 20 -10.68 17.13 6.15
N ASP A 21 -10.42 16.48 5.02
CA ASP A 21 -10.48 17.07 3.69
C ASP A 21 -11.94 17.03 3.17
N LYS A 22 -12.37 18.10 2.51
CA LYS A 22 -13.76 18.21 2.02
C LYS A 22 -14.03 17.37 0.76
N ASP A 23 -12.99 17.09 -0.01
CA ASP A 23 -13.06 16.40 -1.30
C ASP A 23 -12.72 14.91 -1.09
N ASP A 24 -11.74 14.62 -0.22
CA ASP A 24 -11.23 13.26 0.03
C ASP A 24 -11.69 12.63 1.37
N GLY A 25 -12.30 13.40 2.27
CA GLY A 25 -12.72 12.92 3.59
C GLY A 25 -11.57 12.86 4.60
N TRP A 26 -11.55 11.84 5.47
CA TRP A 26 -10.49 11.71 6.46
C TRP A 26 -9.17 11.29 5.81
N THR A 27 -8.19 12.17 5.84
CA THR A 27 -6.87 11.96 5.24
C THR A 27 -5.80 11.88 6.33
N TYR A 28 -4.94 10.87 6.23
CA TYR A 28 -3.88 10.63 7.21
C TYR A 28 -2.86 11.79 7.22
N LEU A 29 -2.42 12.14 8.42
CA LEU A 29 -1.25 12.98 8.65
C LEU A 29 -0.13 12.15 9.26
N PRO A 30 1.12 12.26 8.74
CA PRO A 30 2.28 11.65 9.36
C PRO A 30 2.32 11.93 10.86
N SER A 31 2.18 10.85 11.63
CA SER A 31 1.90 10.92 13.06
C SER A 31 2.96 10.18 13.85
N ARG A 32 3.40 10.80 14.96
CA ARG A 32 4.31 10.18 15.92
C ARG A 32 3.65 10.09 17.28
N PHE A 33 3.53 8.88 17.82
CA PHE A 33 3.12 8.70 19.21
C PHE A 33 4.31 8.85 20.16
N ASP A 34 4.10 9.51 21.29
CA ASP A 34 5.06 9.62 22.39
C ASP A 34 4.45 8.96 23.63
N GLU A 35 4.93 7.77 23.96
CA GLU A 35 4.38 6.97 25.08
C GLU A 35 4.54 7.67 26.44
N ARG A 36 5.64 8.40 26.64
CA ARG A 36 5.91 9.11 27.92
C ARG A 36 4.90 10.21 28.15
N LYS A 37 4.48 10.87 27.06
CA LYS A 37 3.51 11.95 27.08
C LYS A 37 2.07 11.45 26.90
N TRP A 38 1.90 10.25 26.37
CA TRP A 38 0.62 9.65 25.99
C TRP A 38 -0.14 10.49 24.96
N MET A 39 0.57 10.96 23.92
CA MET A 39 0.04 11.86 22.90
C MET A 39 0.57 11.53 21.51
N TYR A 40 -0.26 11.74 20.49
CA TYR A 40 0.16 11.84 19.10
C TYR A 40 0.63 13.25 18.77
N PHE A 41 1.62 13.34 17.88
CA PHE A 41 2.17 14.57 17.35
C PHE A 41 2.13 14.54 15.82
N THR A 42 1.78 15.67 15.21
CA THR A 42 1.86 15.87 13.76
C THR A 42 2.12 17.34 13.42
N SER A 43 2.44 17.61 12.15
CA SER A 43 2.56 18.95 11.58
C SER A 43 1.30 19.30 10.82
N LEU A 44 0.70 20.46 11.11
CA LEU A 44 -0.47 20.96 10.39
C LEU A 44 -0.06 22.01 9.38
N LYS A 45 -0.71 22.00 8.21
CA LYS A 45 -0.58 23.04 7.18
C LYS A 45 -1.73 24.06 7.25
N SER A 46 -2.85 23.67 7.84
CA SER A 46 -4.12 24.40 7.92
C SER A 46 -4.87 24.03 9.21
N LEU A 47 -5.97 24.73 9.49
CA LEU A 47 -6.77 24.57 10.71
C LEU A 47 -8.02 23.70 10.48
N GLU A 48 -7.92 22.63 9.68
CA GLU A 48 -9.04 21.69 9.51
C GLU A 48 -9.37 20.94 10.82
N ALA A 49 -10.55 20.32 10.83
CA ALA A 49 -10.90 19.38 11.89
C ALA A 49 -9.93 18.20 11.87
N ILE A 50 -9.46 17.80 13.05
CA ILE A 50 -8.56 16.65 13.19
C ILE A 50 -9.09 15.68 14.23
N THR A 51 -8.72 14.41 14.09
CA THR A 51 -9.01 13.37 15.08
C THR A 51 -7.94 12.28 15.05
N VAL A 52 -7.93 11.41 16.05
CA VAL A 52 -7.17 10.16 15.99
C VAL A 52 -8.11 9.05 15.55
N ILE A 53 -7.72 8.31 14.51
CA ILE A 53 -8.47 7.15 14.01
C ILE A 53 -7.55 5.93 14.12
N GLN A 54 -8.12 4.81 14.58
CA GLN A 54 -7.51 3.50 14.43
C GLN A 54 -7.97 2.91 13.11
N ASP A 55 -7.02 2.69 12.21
CA ASP A 55 -7.28 2.03 10.94
C ASP A 55 -6.86 0.56 11.02
N THR A 56 -7.80 -0.31 10.68
CA THR A 56 -7.65 -1.78 10.72
C THR A 56 -7.87 -2.42 9.36
N ILE A 57 -8.09 -1.60 8.34
CA ILE A 57 -8.36 -2.05 6.98
C ILE A 57 -7.02 -2.20 6.28
N GLN A 58 -6.80 -3.35 5.66
CA GLN A 58 -5.60 -3.59 4.87
C GLN A 58 -5.75 -3.03 3.46
N PRO A 59 -4.64 -2.67 2.80
CA PRO A 59 -4.65 -2.37 1.38
C PRO A 59 -5.21 -3.53 0.55
N LEU A 60 -5.93 -3.21 -0.52
CA LEU A 60 -6.44 -4.15 -1.50
C LEU A 60 -5.51 -4.18 -2.72
N ILE A 61 -5.04 -5.38 -3.08
CA ILE A 61 -4.24 -5.64 -4.29
C ILE A 61 -5.12 -6.41 -5.26
N GLU A 62 -5.31 -5.91 -6.48
CA GLU A 62 -6.25 -6.49 -7.45
C GLU A 62 -5.91 -6.08 -8.89
N HIS A 63 -6.72 -6.52 -9.86
CA HIS A 63 -6.49 -6.33 -11.30
C HIS A 63 -5.06 -6.71 -11.72
N ILE A 64 -4.58 -7.84 -11.18
CA ILE A 64 -3.20 -8.29 -11.36
C ILE A 64 -3.04 -8.96 -12.72
N PHE A 65 -2.02 -8.54 -13.46
CA PHE A 65 -1.56 -9.16 -14.69
C PHE A 65 -0.05 -9.41 -14.62
N PRO A 66 0.46 -10.60 -14.98
CA PRO A 66 -0.26 -11.84 -15.28
C PRO A 66 -1.19 -12.30 -14.14
N GLY A 67 -2.25 -13.03 -14.48
CA GLY A 67 -3.25 -13.52 -13.52
C GLY A 67 -2.89 -14.87 -12.92
N ASN A 68 -3.38 -15.14 -11.70
CA ASN A 68 -3.08 -16.40 -11.00
C ASN A 68 -3.66 -17.61 -11.73
N GLY A 69 -2.86 -18.66 -11.89
CA GLY A 69 -3.17 -19.84 -12.71
C GLY A 69 -3.15 -19.58 -14.22
N GLY A 70 -2.76 -18.39 -14.66
CA GLY A 70 -2.71 -18.03 -16.08
C GLY A 70 -1.63 -18.77 -16.85
N SER A 71 -1.86 -18.94 -18.15
CA SER A 71 -0.87 -19.51 -19.07
C SER A 71 -0.84 -18.65 -20.34
N TYR A 72 0.34 -18.17 -20.68
CA TYR A 72 0.55 -17.12 -21.68
C TYR A 72 1.63 -17.54 -22.67
N SER A 73 1.52 -17.08 -23.92
CA SER A 73 2.65 -17.14 -24.84
C SER A 73 3.68 -16.07 -24.48
N PHE A 74 4.94 -16.28 -24.85
CA PHE A 74 6.03 -15.34 -24.57
C PHE A 74 5.77 -13.89 -25.04
N GLU A 75 4.93 -13.69 -26.06
CA GLU A 75 4.59 -12.36 -26.62
C GLU A 75 3.51 -11.63 -25.82
N ASP A 76 2.69 -12.37 -25.05
CA ASP A 76 1.51 -11.84 -24.35
C ASP A 76 1.89 -11.11 -23.06
N VAL A 77 3.01 -11.49 -22.44
CA VAL A 77 3.48 -10.91 -21.19
C VAL A 77 4.64 -9.96 -21.47
N GLN A 78 4.30 -8.69 -21.69
CA GLN A 78 5.27 -7.60 -21.89
C GLN A 78 5.46 -6.75 -20.64
N GLU A 79 4.51 -6.83 -19.70
CA GLU A 79 4.52 -6.07 -18.46
C GLU A 79 3.82 -6.82 -17.34
N ILE A 80 4.16 -6.45 -16.11
CA ILE A 80 3.44 -6.80 -14.89
C ILE A 80 2.67 -5.56 -14.45
N GLN A 81 1.40 -5.73 -14.08
CA GLN A 81 0.54 -4.65 -13.60
C GLN A 81 -0.32 -5.12 -12.43
N ALA A 82 -0.67 -4.20 -11.54
CA ALA A 82 -1.69 -4.40 -10.51
C ALA A 82 -2.24 -3.05 -10.03
N SER A 83 -3.43 -3.05 -9.45
CA SER A 83 -3.98 -1.93 -8.70
C SER A 83 -3.77 -2.11 -7.20
N ILE A 84 -3.34 -1.06 -6.51
CA ILE A 84 -3.09 -1.03 -5.07
C ILE A 84 -3.97 0.04 -4.43
N ARG A 85 -5.06 -0.37 -3.79
CA ARG A 85 -6.03 0.55 -3.18
C ARG A 85 -5.96 0.51 -1.67
N ASP A 86 -6.15 1.65 -1.06
CA ASP A 86 -6.38 1.78 0.36
C ASP A 86 -7.56 2.73 0.58
N GLU A 87 -8.36 2.44 1.61
CA GLU A 87 -9.64 3.11 1.90
C GLU A 87 -9.51 4.20 2.97
N LEU A 88 -8.39 4.31 3.70
CA LEU A 88 -8.26 5.26 4.80
C LEU A 88 -6.84 5.80 4.99
N ALA A 89 -5.90 5.02 5.53
CA ALA A 89 -4.55 5.53 5.82
C ALA A 89 -3.73 5.89 4.57
N GLY A 90 -4.08 5.35 3.40
CA GLY A 90 -3.42 5.58 2.13
C GLY A 90 -2.08 4.86 1.99
N ILE A 91 -1.54 4.88 0.76
CA ILE A 91 -0.25 4.26 0.39
C ILE A 91 0.78 5.35 0.12
N GLU A 92 1.88 5.36 0.88
CA GLU A 92 2.95 6.35 0.75
C GLU A 92 3.97 5.96 -0.33
N GLY A 93 3.56 6.12 -1.59
CA GLY A 93 4.44 5.98 -2.75
C GLY A 93 5.05 4.58 -2.93
N ASN A 94 6.20 4.52 -3.61
CA ASN A 94 6.80 3.24 -4.03
C ASN A 94 7.41 2.45 -2.87
N GLU A 95 7.81 3.11 -1.78
CA GLU A 95 8.47 2.45 -0.64
C GLU A 95 7.50 1.56 0.14
N ALA A 96 6.22 1.90 0.10
CA ALA A 96 5.12 1.14 0.67
C ALA A 96 4.74 -0.12 -0.14
N ILE A 97 5.35 -0.35 -1.31
CA ILE A 97 5.03 -1.47 -2.19
C ILE A 97 6.30 -2.27 -2.49
N SER A 98 6.19 -3.60 -2.49
CA SER A 98 7.27 -4.48 -2.96
C SER A 98 6.73 -5.55 -3.89
N ILE A 99 7.40 -5.71 -5.02
CA ILE A 99 7.09 -6.71 -6.05
C ILE A 99 8.32 -7.60 -6.27
N THR A 100 8.15 -8.91 -6.21
CA THR A 100 9.19 -9.88 -6.58
C THR A 100 8.68 -10.79 -7.69
N LEU A 101 9.54 -11.10 -8.66
CA LEU A 101 9.32 -12.13 -9.66
C LEU A 101 10.43 -13.17 -9.52
N ASP A 102 10.06 -14.43 -9.28
CA ASP A 102 10.98 -15.54 -9.02
C ASP A 102 12.02 -15.18 -7.96
N ASP A 103 11.52 -14.68 -6.83
CA ASP A 103 12.29 -14.20 -5.67
C ASP A 103 13.20 -12.99 -5.91
N LYS A 104 13.18 -12.41 -7.12
CA LYS A 104 13.96 -11.20 -7.47
C LYS A 104 13.08 -9.96 -7.36
N LYS A 105 13.51 -8.99 -6.55
CA LYS A 105 12.82 -7.70 -6.41
C LYS A 105 12.84 -6.93 -7.74
N LEU A 106 11.67 -6.45 -8.15
CA LEU A 106 11.50 -5.62 -9.33
C LEU A 106 11.59 -4.13 -9.00
N LEU A 107 12.07 -3.34 -9.96
CA LEU A 107 12.01 -1.88 -9.92
C LEU A 107 10.86 -1.42 -10.81
N PHE A 108 9.74 -1.06 -10.20
CA PHE A 108 8.48 -0.71 -10.86
C PHE A 108 8.17 0.79 -10.78
N GLU A 109 7.18 1.22 -11.54
CA GLU A 109 6.57 2.54 -11.45
C GLU A 109 5.23 2.43 -10.73
N TYR A 110 4.95 3.32 -9.77
CA TYR A 110 3.64 3.44 -9.13
C TYR A 110 3.05 4.80 -9.45
N HIS A 111 1.82 4.82 -9.95
CA HIS A 111 1.07 6.03 -10.24
C HIS A 111 0.06 6.30 -9.11
N PRO A 112 0.35 7.22 -8.16
CA PRO A 112 -0.45 7.37 -6.94
C PRO A 112 -1.91 7.77 -7.18
N ILE A 113 -2.19 8.56 -8.22
CA ILE A 113 -3.56 8.96 -8.58
C ILE A 113 -4.36 7.78 -9.16
N LYS A 114 -3.76 7.01 -10.08
CA LYS A 114 -4.42 5.84 -10.68
C LYS A 114 -4.43 4.63 -9.75
N LYS A 115 -3.59 4.66 -8.71
CA LYS A 115 -3.38 3.54 -7.78
C LYS A 115 -2.89 2.29 -8.51
N GLU A 116 -2.03 2.47 -9.52
CA GLU A 116 -1.55 1.40 -10.41
C GLU A 116 -0.04 1.26 -10.31
N VAL A 117 0.43 0.01 -10.18
CA VAL A 117 1.84 -0.35 -10.37
C VAL A 117 2.03 -0.96 -11.75
N THR A 118 3.14 -0.62 -12.39
CA THR A 118 3.52 -1.17 -13.69
C THR A 118 5.02 -1.49 -13.73
N PHE A 119 5.36 -2.61 -14.36
CA PHE A 119 6.74 -2.99 -14.62
C PHE A 119 6.85 -3.56 -16.03
N ARG A 120 7.58 -2.88 -16.90
CA ARG A 120 7.85 -3.36 -18.26
C ARG A 120 9.02 -4.32 -18.26
N LEU A 121 8.81 -5.49 -18.85
CA LEU A 121 9.87 -6.48 -19.03
C LEU A 121 10.87 -5.98 -20.06
N LYS A 122 12.17 -6.07 -19.73
CA LYS A 122 13.26 -5.74 -20.66
C LYS A 122 13.53 -6.85 -21.66
N THR A 123 13.24 -8.08 -21.26
CA THR A 123 13.36 -9.30 -22.03
C THR A 123 12.15 -10.18 -21.74
N PRO A 124 11.66 -10.97 -22.71
CA PRO A 124 10.64 -11.97 -22.45
C PRO A 124 11.03 -12.89 -21.30
N LEU A 125 10.04 -13.36 -20.56
CA LEU A 125 10.24 -14.38 -19.54
C LEU A 125 10.60 -15.72 -20.20
N GLU A 126 11.36 -16.53 -19.47
CA GLU A 126 11.70 -17.88 -19.92
C GLU A 126 10.45 -18.76 -19.94
N SER A 127 10.45 -19.85 -20.72
CA SER A 127 9.35 -20.79 -20.66
C SER A 127 9.38 -21.55 -19.33
N GLY A 128 8.22 -21.72 -18.72
CA GLY A 128 8.07 -22.40 -17.45
C GLY A 128 7.15 -21.67 -16.48
N ASP A 129 7.17 -22.14 -15.24
CA ASP A 129 6.37 -21.58 -14.16
C ASP A 129 7.11 -20.40 -13.51
N HIS A 130 6.36 -19.34 -13.26
CA HIS A 130 6.84 -18.13 -12.61
C HIS A 130 6.00 -17.82 -11.38
N ASN A 131 6.63 -17.20 -10.39
CA ASN A 131 5.98 -16.76 -9.16
C ASN A 131 6.15 -15.25 -8.98
N LEU A 132 5.03 -14.53 -8.95
CA LEU A 132 4.96 -13.09 -8.71
C LEU A 132 4.36 -12.86 -7.31
N VAL A 133 5.06 -12.10 -6.46
CA VAL A 133 4.55 -11.69 -5.16
C VAL A 133 4.46 -10.17 -5.10
N ILE A 134 3.29 -9.65 -4.73
CA ILE A 134 3.04 -8.22 -4.55
C ILE A 134 2.65 -8.00 -3.08
N THR A 135 3.28 -7.03 -2.43
CA THR A 135 2.98 -6.62 -1.06
C THR A 135 2.77 -5.11 -1.00
N ALA A 136 1.85 -4.68 -0.15
CA ALA A 136 1.56 -3.27 0.10
C ALA A 136 1.39 -3.01 1.61
N GLU A 137 1.81 -1.84 2.07
CA GLU A 137 1.67 -1.36 3.44
C GLU A 137 1.01 0.05 3.44
N ASP A 138 0.02 0.27 4.28
CA ASP A 138 -0.56 1.60 4.48
C ASP A 138 0.27 2.47 5.45
N GLN A 139 -0.11 3.74 5.61
CA GLN A 139 0.64 4.67 6.46
C GLN A 139 0.53 4.41 7.98
N VAL A 140 -0.29 3.45 8.42
CA VAL A 140 -0.38 3.04 9.83
C VAL A 140 0.12 1.61 10.08
N GLY A 141 0.61 0.93 9.04
CA GLY A 141 1.18 -0.41 9.10
C GLY A 141 0.19 -1.57 8.93
N ASN A 142 -0.97 -1.38 8.30
CA ASN A 142 -1.72 -2.51 7.74
C ASN A 142 -1.03 -2.99 6.46
N THR A 143 -0.94 -4.30 6.30
CA THR A 143 -0.25 -4.91 5.16
C THR A 143 -1.16 -5.91 4.44
N SER A 144 -0.93 -6.07 3.14
CA SER A 144 -1.50 -7.16 2.34
C SER A 144 -0.47 -7.75 1.39
N SER A 145 -0.74 -8.98 0.94
CA SER A 145 0.14 -9.74 0.06
C SER A 145 -0.67 -10.62 -0.88
N GLU A 146 -0.28 -10.63 -2.16
CA GLU A 146 -0.83 -11.52 -3.18
C GLU A 146 0.31 -12.34 -3.81
N GLU A 147 0.12 -13.65 -3.92
CA GLU A 147 1.04 -14.58 -4.58
C GLU A 147 0.36 -15.14 -5.83
N ILE A 148 1.00 -14.95 -6.98
CA ILE A 148 0.46 -15.22 -8.30
C ILE A 148 1.40 -16.18 -9.02
N ARG A 149 0.88 -17.36 -9.34
CA ARG A 149 1.60 -18.38 -10.11
C ARG A 149 1.06 -18.44 -11.51
N PHE A 150 1.93 -18.31 -12.51
CA PHE A 150 1.54 -18.34 -13.92
C PHE A 150 2.61 -19.05 -14.74
N ASN A 151 2.26 -19.44 -15.96
CA ASN A 151 3.12 -20.21 -16.84
C ASN A 151 3.35 -19.50 -18.18
N ILE A 152 4.57 -19.57 -18.70
CA ILE A 152 4.96 -19.08 -20.02
C ILE A 152 5.24 -20.27 -20.96
N ARG A 153 4.62 -20.25 -22.14
CA ARG A 153 4.74 -21.28 -23.20
C ARG A 153 5.48 -20.78 -24.43
#